data_AF-A0A9Q5GJ90-F1
#
_entry.id   AF-A0A9Q5GJ90-F1
#
_cell.length_a   1.000
_cell.length_b   1.000
_cell.length_c   1.000
_cell.angle_alpha   90.00
_cell.angle_beta   90.00
_cell.angle_gamma   90.00
#
_symmetry.space_group_name_H-M   'P 1'
#
loop_
_entity.id
_entity.type
_entity.pdbx_description
1 polymer ?
#
loop_
_entity_poly.entity_id
_entity_poly.type
_entity_poly.pdbx_seq_one_letter_code
_entity_poly.pdbx_strand_id
1 'polypeptide(L)'
;MKIYIKGTYKRNAEGDYKSTEEEIKAMIRDASEEGNDGIILEDYTVKDLDEDTIKKYRNRFSSRNPDHPWNALDTEELIEMLGGIKEDRRRKIKGVTLAGMLMFGIY
;
A
#
# COMPACT_ATOMS: atom_id res chain seq x y z
N MET A 1 9.65 -16.61 -5.81
CA MET A 1 8.74 -17.53 -6.51
C MET A 1 8.56 -17.01 -7.93
N LYS A 2 9.05 -17.73 -8.95
CA LYS A 2 8.82 -17.38 -10.37
C LYS A 2 7.66 -18.24 -10.88
N ILE A 3 6.49 -17.63 -11.05
CA ILE A 3 5.32 -18.31 -11.63
C ILE A 3 5.47 -18.24 -13.15
N TYR A 4 5.47 -19.39 -13.83
CA TYR A 4 5.62 -19.47 -15.28
C TYR A 4 4.28 -19.15 -15.97
N ILE A 5 4.26 -18.05 -16.71
CA ILE A 5 3.09 -17.33 -17.27
C ILE A 5 2.41 -18.09 -18.44
N LYS A 6 2.91 -19.27 -18.84
CA LYS A 6 2.41 -19.99 -20.03
C LYS A 6 1.27 -20.99 -19.79
N GLY A 7 0.87 -21.22 -18.54
CA GLY A 7 -0.09 -22.28 -18.16
C GLY A 7 -1.28 -21.83 -17.32
N THR A 8 -1.65 -20.54 -17.31
CA THR A 8 -2.80 -20.06 -16.53
C THR A 8 -4.10 -20.17 -17.34
N TYR A 9 -5.08 -20.86 -16.77
CA TYR A 9 -6.41 -21.03 -17.35
C TYR A 9 -7.48 -20.59 -16.36
N LYS A 10 -8.54 -19.95 -16.86
CA LYS A 10 -9.71 -19.55 -16.10
C LYS A 10 -10.87 -20.46 -16.47
N ARG A 11 -11.53 -21.05 -15.47
CA ARG A 11 -12.73 -21.85 -15.65
C ARG A 11 -13.96 -20.95 -15.59
N ASN A 12 -14.69 -20.85 -16.68
CA ASN A 12 -16.06 -20.33 -16.70
C ASN A 12 -17.02 -21.48 -17.01
N ALA A 13 -18.31 -21.31 -16.75
CA ALA A 13 -19.32 -22.37 -16.74
C ALA A 13 -19.24 -23.43 -17.87
N GLU A 14 -18.76 -23.06 -19.07
CA GLU A 14 -18.67 -23.95 -20.25
C GLU A 14 -17.24 -24.43 -20.60
N GLY A 15 -16.19 -24.05 -19.87
CA GLY A 15 -14.84 -24.55 -20.13
C GLY A 15 -13.68 -23.76 -19.53
N ASP A 16 -12.46 -24.23 -19.83
CA ASP A 16 -11.20 -23.60 -19.43
C ASP A 16 -10.65 -22.75 -20.57
N TYR A 17 -10.48 -21.46 -20.32
CA TYR A 17 -9.92 -20.51 -21.29
C TYR A 17 -8.54 -20.06 -20.84
N LYS A 18 -7.62 -19.88 -21.79
CA LYS A 18 -6.28 -19.37 -21.47
C LYS A 18 -6.40 -17.92 -21.02
N SER A 19 -5.92 -17.62 -19.82
CA SER A 19 -5.97 -16.26 -19.26
C SER A 19 -5.10 -15.32 -20.08
N THR A 20 -5.58 -14.10 -20.31
CA THR A 20 -4.77 -13.06 -20.95
C THR A 20 -3.66 -12.59 -20.00
N GLU A 21 -2.61 -11.94 -20.52
CA GLU A 21 -1.56 -11.41 -19.65
C GLU A 21 -2.09 -10.38 -18.64
N GLU A 22 -3.11 -9.59 -19.01
CA GLU A 22 -3.76 -8.62 -18.12
C GLU A 22 -4.54 -9.32 -17.01
N GLU A 23 -5.29 -10.39 -17.34
CA GLU A 23 -5.98 -11.20 -16.34
C GLU A 23 -4.99 -11.91 -15.41
N ILE A 24 -3.88 -12.43 -15.94
CA ILE A 24 -2.83 -13.06 -15.13
C ILE A 24 -2.21 -12.02 -14.18
N LYS A 25 -1.95 -10.81 -14.65
CA LYS A 25 -1.46 -9.70 -13.79
C LYS A 25 -2.49 -9.33 -12.74
N ALA A 26 -3.77 -9.26 -13.09
CA ALA A 26 -4.86 -9.01 -12.13
C ALA A 26 -4.95 -10.13 -11.09
N MET A 27 -4.88 -11.40 -11.49
CA MET A 27 -4.88 -12.55 -10.57
C MET A 27 -3.65 -12.57 -9.66
N ILE A 28 -2.47 -12.18 -10.17
CA ILE A 28 -1.26 -12.03 -9.34
C ILE A 28 -1.40 -10.87 -8.36
N ARG A 29 -2.05 -9.77 -8.79
CA ARG A 29 -2.33 -8.59 -7.96
C ARG A 29 -3.37 -8.91 -6.87
N ASP A 30 -4.44 -9.62 -7.22
CA ASP A 30 -5.47 -10.08 -6.28
C ASP A 30 -4.96 -11.18 -5.33
N ALA A 31 -4.03 -12.02 -5.80
CA ALA A 31 -3.36 -13.03 -4.97
C ALA A 31 -2.22 -12.45 -4.11
N SER A 32 -1.84 -11.19 -4.33
CA SER A 32 -0.86 -10.51 -3.49
C SER A 32 -1.49 -10.18 -2.14
N GLU A 33 -0.94 -10.74 -1.06
CA GLU A 33 -1.34 -10.40 0.32
C GLU A 33 -1.15 -8.91 0.64
N GLU A 34 -0.35 -8.19 -0.15
CA GLU A 34 -0.03 -6.77 0.08
C GLU A 34 -1.14 -5.80 -0.38
N GLY A 35 -2.20 -6.29 -1.04
CA GLY A 35 -3.33 -5.48 -1.50
C GLY A 35 -2.96 -4.45 -2.59
N ASN A 36 -3.98 -3.77 -3.13
CA ASN A 36 -3.78 -2.74 -4.17
C ASN A 36 -3.15 -1.45 -3.65
N ASP A 37 -3.20 -1.25 -2.34
CA ASP A 37 -2.92 0.03 -1.69
C ASP A 37 -1.47 0.13 -1.19
N GLY A 38 -0.74 -0.99 -1.14
CA GLY A 38 0.65 -1.08 -0.71
C GLY A 38 1.69 -0.77 -1.79
N ILE A 39 1.26 -0.28 -2.96
CA ILE A 39 2.16 0.14 -4.06
C ILE A 39 2.94 1.37 -3.61
N ILE A 40 4.27 1.27 -3.62
CA ILE A 40 5.17 2.42 -3.39
C ILE A 40 5.10 3.34 -4.62
N LEU A 41 4.75 4.60 -4.41
CA LEU A 41 4.85 5.66 -5.41
C LEU A 41 6.30 6.15 -5.43
N GLU A 42 7.03 5.79 -6.49
CA GLU A 42 8.41 6.25 -6.70
C GLU A 42 8.42 7.79 -6.78
N ASP A 43 9.46 8.41 -6.21
CA ASP A 43 9.65 9.87 -6.07
C ASP A 43 8.74 10.62 -5.09
N TYR A 44 7.74 9.96 -4.47
CA TYR A 44 6.92 10.57 -3.42
C TYR A 44 7.44 10.24 -2.01
N THR A 45 7.54 11.29 -1.20
CA THR A 45 8.10 11.23 0.16
C THR A 45 7.10 11.77 1.18
N VAL A 46 7.43 11.66 2.47
CA VAL A 46 6.58 12.24 3.54
C VAL A 46 6.37 13.75 3.38
N LYS A 47 7.23 14.45 2.62
CA LYS A 47 7.12 15.88 2.33
C LYS A 47 5.97 16.22 1.37
N ASP A 48 5.50 15.24 0.63
CA ASP A 48 4.39 15.36 -0.32
C ASP A 48 3.03 15.10 0.35
N LEU A 49 3.06 14.82 1.66
CA LEU A 49 1.89 14.66 2.51
C LEU A 49 1.54 15.97 3.24
N ASP A 50 0.25 16.24 3.39
CA ASP A 50 -0.31 17.39 4.06
C ASP A 50 -0.15 17.27 5.58
N GLU A 51 0.78 18.07 6.12
CA GLU A 51 1.11 18.09 7.55
C GLU A 51 -0.12 18.41 8.42
N ASP A 52 -1.02 19.27 7.93
CA ASP A 52 -2.23 19.65 8.66
C ASP A 52 -3.24 18.48 8.76
N THR A 53 -3.40 17.71 7.69
CA THR A 53 -4.22 16.49 7.70
C THR A 53 -3.64 15.44 8.64
N ILE A 54 -2.31 15.27 8.64
CA ILE A 54 -1.61 14.37 9.57
C ILE A 54 -1.82 14.82 11.03
N LYS A 55 -1.66 16.11 11.34
CA LYS A 55 -1.90 16.66 12.68
C LYS A 55 -3.34 16.43 13.15
N LYS A 56 -4.32 16.67 12.27
CA LYS A 56 -5.74 16.39 12.57
C LYS A 56 -5.98 14.91 12.84
N TYR A 57 -5.36 14.03 12.07
CA TYR A 57 -5.43 12.58 12.31
C TYR A 57 -4.83 12.23 13.68
N ARG A 58 -3.61 12.70 14.00
CA ARG A 58 -2.95 12.44 15.29
C ARG A 58 -3.80 12.88 16.48
N ASN A 59 -4.39 14.07 16.42
CA ASN A 59 -5.25 14.58 17.48
C ASN A 59 -6.48 13.69 17.71
N ARG A 60 -7.10 13.20 16.62
CA ARG A 60 -8.24 12.28 16.71
C ARG A 60 -7.82 10.91 17.23
N PHE A 61 -6.68 10.41 16.79
CA PHE A 61 -6.14 9.12 17.19
C PHE A 61 -5.80 9.11 18.69
N SER A 62 -5.08 10.11 19.18
CA SER A 62 -4.69 10.22 20.60
C SER A 62 -5.89 10.44 21.52
N SER A 63 -6.86 11.24 21.09
CA SER A 63 -8.11 11.44 21.87
C SER A 63 -8.92 10.16 22.02
N ARG A 64 -8.90 9.27 21.02
CA ARG A 64 -9.61 7.98 21.05
C ARG A 64 -8.81 6.87 21.72
N ASN A 65 -7.48 6.92 21.61
CA ASN A 65 -6.58 5.89 22.12
C ASN A 65 -5.43 6.54 22.93
N PRO A 66 -5.68 7.09 24.13
CA PRO A 66 -4.69 7.88 24.86
C PRO A 66 -3.43 7.08 25.22
N ASP A 67 -3.59 5.81 25.60
CA ASP A 67 -2.50 4.95 26.06
C ASP A 67 -1.84 4.13 24.93
N HIS A 68 -2.17 4.40 23.66
CA HIS A 68 -1.61 3.64 22.55
C HIS A 68 -0.13 4.01 22.34
N PRO A 69 0.77 3.01 22.17
CA PRO A 69 2.22 3.27 22.02
C PRO A 69 2.55 4.18 20.83
N TRP A 70 1.70 4.19 19.80
CA TRP A 70 1.88 5.03 18.61
C TRP A 70 1.79 6.53 18.87
N ASN A 71 1.23 6.96 20.00
CA ASN A 71 1.22 8.38 20.36
C ASN A 71 2.64 8.94 20.60
N ALA A 72 3.60 8.07 20.96
CA ALA A 72 4.99 8.44 21.18
C ALA A 72 5.85 8.40 19.89
N LEU A 73 5.34 7.81 18.80
CA LEU A 73 6.05 7.74 17.52
C LEU A 73 6.10 9.12 16.86
N ASP A 74 7.13 9.38 16.09
CA ASP A 74 7.16 10.55 15.22
C ASP A 74 6.17 10.40 14.05
N THR A 75 6.10 11.42 13.19
CA THR A 75 5.16 11.43 12.06
C THR A 75 5.49 10.35 11.03
N GLU A 76 6.76 10.17 10.68
CA GLU A 76 7.15 9.22 9.65
C GLU A 76 6.94 7.78 10.13
N GLU A 77 7.34 7.49 11.37
CA GLU A 77 7.13 6.22 12.04
C GLU A 77 5.63 5.88 12.14
N LEU A 78 4.80 6.85 12.53
CA LEU A 78 3.35 6.64 12.60
C LEU A 78 2.79 6.28 11.22
N ILE A 79 3.17 7.02 10.17
CA ILE A 79 2.66 6.78 8.81
C ILE A 79 3.16 5.43 8.27
N GLU A 80 4.38 5.02 8.61
CA GLU A 80 4.91 3.70 8.31
C GLU A 80 4.09 2.59 9.02
N MET A 81 3.77 2.77 10.30
CA MET A 81 2.90 1.84 11.04
C MET A 81 1.47 1.77 10.49
N LEU A 82 0.99 2.85 9.86
CA LEU A 82 -0.30 2.89 9.16
C LEU A 82 -0.25 2.31 7.74
N GLY A 83 0.93 1.92 7.25
CA GLY A 83 1.14 1.44 5.88
C GLY A 83 1.13 2.55 4.83
N GLY A 84 1.20 3.82 5.24
CA GLY A 84 1.27 4.98 4.34
C GLY A 84 2.67 5.23 3.76
N ILE A 85 3.70 4.66 4.37
CA ILE A 85 5.08 4.63 3.88
C ILE A 85 5.56 3.18 3.90
N LYS A 86 6.32 2.78 2.89
CA LYS A 86 6.91 1.44 2.80
C LYS A 86 8.32 1.49 2.24
N GLU A 87 9.15 0.57 2.69
CA GLU A 87 10.49 0.33 2.17
C GLU A 87 10.56 -1.03 1.46
N ASP A 88 10.87 -1.03 0.16
CA ASP A 88 11.35 -2.21 -0.54
C ASP A 88 12.86 -2.33 -0.37
N ARG A 89 13.28 -3.14 0.60
CA ARG A 89 14.70 -3.38 0.92
C ARG A 89 15.47 -4.05 -0.22
N ARG A 90 14.81 -4.81 -1.11
CA ARG A 90 15.47 -5.45 -2.25
C ARG A 90 15.82 -4.43 -3.32
N ARG A 91 14.88 -3.52 -3.61
CA ARG A 91 15.05 -2.44 -4.57
C ARG A 91 15.76 -1.22 -3.97
N LYS A 92 15.88 -1.16 -2.63
CA LYS A 92 16.38 -0.01 -1.86
C LYS A 92 15.57 1.26 -2.12
N ILE A 93 14.25 1.12 -2.19
CA ILE A 93 13.31 2.21 -2.43
C ILE A 93 12.45 2.36 -1.17
N LYS A 94 12.46 3.55 -0.57
CA LYS A 94 11.49 3.96 0.46
C LYS A 94 10.62 5.06 -0.11
N GLY A 95 9.31 4.96 0.05
CA GLY A 95 8.39 5.96 -0.48
C GLY A 95 6.99 5.85 0.11
N VAL A 96 6.19 6.85 -0.19
CA VAL A 96 4.77 6.90 0.17
C VAL A 96 4.02 5.83 -0.62
N THR A 97 3.08 5.14 0.03
CA THR A 97 2.21 4.18 -0.64
C THR A 97 1.01 4.87 -1.27
N LEU A 98 0.34 4.20 -2.20
CA LEU A 98 -0.93 4.71 -2.77
C LEU A 98 -1.96 5.03 -1.67
N ALA A 99 -2.07 4.18 -0.64
CA ALA A 99 -2.89 4.47 0.55
C ALA A 99 -2.41 5.74 1.28
N GLY A 100 -1.11 5.88 1.52
CA GLY A 100 -0.55 7.05 2.19
C GLY A 100 -0.88 8.34 1.46
N MET A 101 -0.75 8.34 0.13
CA MET A 101 -1.10 9.47 -0.71
C MET A 101 -2.61 9.75 -0.69
N LEU A 102 -3.45 8.72 -0.74
CA LEU A 102 -4.91 8.90 -0.68
C LEU A 102 -5.38 9.46 0.67
N MET A 103 -4.72 9.06 1.75
CA MET A 103 -5.10 9.45 3.11
C MET A 103 -4.55 10.80 3.53
N PHE A 104 -3.35 11.15 3.07
CA PHE A 104 -2.59 12.29 3.57
C PHE A 104 -1.97 13.16 2.47
N GLY A 105 -2.21 12.91 1.18
CA GLY A 105 -1.60 13.69 0.09
C GLY A 105 -2.14 15.13 -0.05
N ILE A 106 -1.37 15.99 -0.73
CA ILE A 106 -1.70 17.40 -0.98
C ILE A 106 -2.52 17.61 -2.28
N TYR A 107 -2.86 16.55 -3.02
CA TYR A 107 -3.54 16.65 -4.33
C TYR A 107 -4.57 15.55 -4.54
#